data_AF-A0A285JD05-F1
#
_entry.id   AF-A0A285JD05-F1
#
_cell.length_a   1.000
_cell.length_b   1.000
_cell.length_c   1.000
_cell.angle_alpha   90.00
_cell.angle_beta   90.00
_cell.angle_gamma   90.00
#
_symmetry.space_group_name_H-M   'P 1'
#
loop_
_entity.id
_entity.type
_entity.pdbx_description
1 polymer ?
#
loop_
_entity_poly.entity_id
_entity_poly.type
_entity_poly.pdbx_seq_one_letter_code
_entity_poly.pdbx_strand_id
1 'polypeptide(L)'
;MPRFALPLLIALSLAAPAAQAQEDVGPGLGAMLRGLDKINAQSSDLELATGETGLIGSLSVTLDDCRYPLDNPAGDAFAYLTIRDSRADDPSRPIFEGWMMASSPALNALDHFRYDIWVLNCVLPEGAMLPQDAPAEAEEPLPEAQGEEADRPVD
;
A
#
# COMPACT_ATOMS: atom_id res chain seq x y z
N MET A 1 -14.34 64.21 33.38
CA MET A 1 -14.77 63.44 32.18
C MET A 1 -14.30 61.99 32.38
N PRO A 2 -15.19 61.05 32.74
CA PRO A 2 -14.80 59.68 33.11
C PRO A 2 -14.42 58.86 31.88
N ARG A 3 -13.31 58.12 32.02
CA ARG A 3 -12.79 57.16 31.04
C ARG A 3 -13.62 55.89 31.11
N PHE A 4 -14.40 55.59 30.07
CA PHE A 4 -15.05 54.28 29.92
C PHE A 4 -14.03 53.29 29.35
N ALA A 5 -13.50 52.41 30.19
CA ALA A 5 -12.74 51.24 29.77
C ALA A 5 -13.73 50.10 29.49
N LEU A 6 -13.85 49.70 28.23
CA LEU A 6 -14.64 48.55 27.80
C LEU A 6 -13.73 47.31 27.84
N PRO A 7 -14.01 46.28 28.67
CA PRO A 7 -13.19 45.07 28.67
C PRO A 7 -13.51 44.26 27.41
N LEU A 8 -12.50 44.08 26.55
CA LEU A 8 -12.54 43.17 25.41
C LEU A 8 -12.49 41.73 25.93
N LEU A 9 -13.65 41.09 26.05
CA LEU A 9 -13.77 39.64 26.27
C LEU A 9 -13.31 38.92 25.00
N ILE A 10 -12.03 38.52 24.97
CA ILE A 10 -11.51 37.61 23.96
C ILE A 10 -12.09 36.22 24.26
N ALA A 11 -13.03 35.78 23.42
CA ALA A 11 -13.58 34.44 23.46
C ALA A 11 -12.47 33.41 23.19
N LEU A 12 -12.18 32.59 24.19
CA LEU A 12 -11.25 31.46 24.10
C LEU A 12 -11.93 30.34 23.30
N SER A 13 -11.64 30.26 22.01
CA SER A 13 -12.10 29.18 21.13
C SER A 13 -11.49 27.84 21.59
N LEU A 14 -12.33 26.90 22.02
CA LEU A 14 -11.93 25.51 22.27
C LEU A 14 -11.55 24.87 20.93
N ALA A 15 -10.25 24.77 20.65
CA ALA A 15 -9.73 23.90 19.61
C ALA A 15 -9.78 22.46 20.14
N ALA A 16 -10.82 21.71 19.78
CA ALA A 16 -10.83 20.27 19.98
C ALA A 16 -9.78 19.66 19.03
N PRO A 17 -8.88 18.78 19.50
CA PRO A 17 -7.95 18.10 18.61
C PRO A 17 -8.75 17.14 17.73
N ALA A 18 -8.68 17.31 16.41
CA ALA A 18 -9.12 16.29 15.48
C ALA A 18 -8.19 15.08 15.66
N ALA A 19 -8.72 13.96 16.15
CA ALA A 19 -8.00 12.70 16.15
C ALA A 19 -7.74 12.31 14.69
N GLN A 20 -6.49 12.45 14.24
CA GLN A 20 -6.08 11.91 12.95
C GLN A 20 -5.92 10.40 13.13
N ALA A 21 -6.76 9.62 12.46
CA ALA A 21 -6.56 8.17 12.36
C ALA A 21 -5.30 7.96 11.52
N GLN A 22 -4.19 7.64 12.18
CA GLN A 22 -2.97 7.22 11.51
C GLN A 22 -3.07 5.70 11.33
N GLU A 23 -3.22 5.27 10.08
CA GLU A 23 -3.25 3.86 9.70
C GLU A 23 -1.83 3.29 9.77
N ASP A 24 -1.67 2.10 10.37
CA ASP A 24 -0.37 1.45 10.46
C ASP A 24 -0.07 0.71 9.16
N VAL A 25 1.10 0.94 8.58
CA VAL A 25 1.43 0.47 7.22
C VAL A 25 2.72 -0.33 7.18
N GLY A 26 2.69 -1.46 6.47
CA GLY A 26 3.82 -2.36 6.26
C GLY A 26 4.48 -2.19 4.89
N PRO A 27 5.75 -2.61 4.72
CA PRO A 27 6.41 -2.67 3.41
C PRO A 27 5.89 -3.83 2.55
N GLY A 28 5.54 -3.54 1.30
CA GLY A 28 5.32 -4.52 0.24
C GLY A 28 6.62 -4.94 -0.46
N LEU A 29 6.58 -6.10 -1.12
CA LEU A 29 7.69 -6.60 -1.95
C LEU A 29 7.73 -5.97 -3.35
N GLY A 30 6.62 -5.34 -3.75
CA GLY A 30 6.42 -4.78 -5.08
C GLY A 30 5.04 -4.14 -5.20
N ALA A 31 4.66 -3.78 -6.42
CA ALA A 31 3.34 -3.23 -6.73
C ALA A 31 2.83 -3.77 -8.08
N MET A 32 1.52 -4.00 -8.14
CA MET A 32 0.80 -4.15 -9.39
C MET A 32 0.27 -2.79 -9.81
N LEU A 33 0.66 -2.34 -11.00
CA LEU A 33 0.24 -1.08 -11.61
C LEU A 33 -0.60 -1.36 -12.84
N ARG A 34 -1.51 -0.44 -13.19
CA ARG A 34 -2.21 -0.45 -14.47
C ARG A 34 -1.86 0.77 -15.27
N GLY A 35 -1.47 0.56 -16.52
CA GLY A 35 -1.33 1.58 -17.54
C GLY A 35 -2.55 1.64 -18.45
N LEU A 36 -2.92 2.83 -18.90
CA LEU A 36 -3.95 3.09 -19.91
C LEU A 36 -3.36 3.93 -21.05
N ASP A 37 -3.43 3.44 -22.28
CA ASP A 37 -3.29 4.27 -23.49
C ASP A 37 -4.64 4.93 -23.78
N LYS A 38 -4.76 6.22 -23.44
CA LYS A 38 -5.97 7.03 -23.59
C LYS A 38 -6.39 7.23 -25.04
N ILE A 39 -5.47 7.07 -26.00
CA ILE A 39 -5.75 7.23 -27.43
C ILE A 39 -6.34 5.94 -28.01
N ASN A 40 -5.81 4.80 -27.59
CA ASN A 40 -6.25 3.48 -28.09
C ASN A 40 -7.28 2.79 -27.18
N ALA A 41 -7.57 3.37 -26.01
CA ALA A 41 -8.40 2.79 -24.95
C ALA A 41 -7.95 1.37 -24.52
N GLN A 42 -6.65 1.12 -24.52
CA GLN A 42 -6.08 -0.17 -24.12
C GLN A 42 -5.43 -0.05 -22.74
N SER A 43 -5.71 -1.03 -21.88
CA SER A 43 -5.06 -1.16 -20.57
C SER A 43 -4.11 -2.35 -20.52
N SER A 44 -3.06 -2.22 -19.73
CA SER A 44 -2.09 -3.28 -19.48
C SER A 44 -1.62 -3.20 -18.03
N ASP A 45 -1.44 -4.35 -17.40
CA ASP A 45 -0.91 -4.43 -16.04
C ASP A 45 0.61 -4.58 -16.09
N LEU A 46 1.28 -3.99 -15.11
CA LEU A 46 2.72 -4.04 -14.92
C LEU A 46 2.99 -4.36 -13.45
N GLU A 47 3.54 -5.53 -13.20
CA GLU A 47 4.05 -5.91 -11.89
C GLU A 47 5.52 -5.46 -11.79
N LEU A 48 5.88 -4.83 -10.68
CA LEU A 48 7.25 -4.42 -10.37
C LEU A 48 7.62 -4.85 -8.96
N ALA A 49 8.81 -5.41 -8.79
CA ALA A 49 9.43 -5.50 -7.48
C ALA A 49 9.89 -4.12 -6.99
N THR A 50 9.99 -3.92 -5.68
CA THR A 50 10.53 -2.68 -5.12
C THR A 50 11.97 -2.44 -5.60
N GLY A 51 12.23 -1.25 -6.16
CA GLY A 51 13.48 -0.88 -6.83
C GLY A 51 13.55 -1.24 -8.33
N GLU A 52 12.55 -1.94 -8.86
CA GLU A 52 12.50 -2.31 -10.28
C GLU A 52 11.98 -1.17 -11.15
N THR A 53 12.35 -1.22 -12.43
CA THR A 53 11.81 -0.33 -13.47
C THR A 53 11.22 -1.14 -14.62
N GLY A 54 9.99 -0.86 -14.99
CA GLY A 54 9.31 -1.42 -16.16
C GLY A 54 8.85 -0.36 -17.14
N LEU A 55 8.21 -0.81 -18.23
CA LEU A 55 7.80 0.04 -19.34
C LEU A 55 6.29 -0.05 -19.60
N ILE A 56 5.66 1.11 -19.80
CA ILE A 56 4.31 1.24 -20.36
C ILE A 56 4.38 2.25 -21.52
N GLY A 57 4.35 1.74 -22.75
CA GLY A 57 4.49 2.58 -23.94
C GLY A 57 5.87 3.25 -24.01
N SER A 58 5.91 4.59 -23.95
CA SER A 58 7.17 5.35 -23.87
C SER A 58 7.60 5.70 -22.43
N LEU A 59 6.78 5.35 -21.44
CA LEU A 59 7.02 5.65 -20.04
C LEU A 59 7.88 4.57 -19.39
N SER A 60 8.93 5.02 -18.71
CA SER A 60 9.72 4.23 -17.77
C SER A 60 9.18 4.46 -16.38
N VAL A 61 8.75 3.39 -15.72
CA VAL A 61 8.07 3.42 -14.41
C VAL A 61 8.96 2.72 -13.41
N THR A 62 9.52 3.46 -12.46
CA THR A 62 10.30 2.93 -11.35
C THR A 62 9.41 2.87 -10.11
N LEU A 63 9.39 1.72 -9.44
CA LEU A 63 8.77 1.56 -8.13
C LEU A 63 9.83 1.77 -7.05
N ASP A 64 9.74 2.84 -6.29
CA ASP A 64 10.70 3.12 -5.22
C ASP A 64 10.28 2.48 -3.89
N ASP A 65 8.98 2.46 -3.59
CA ASP A 65 8.41 1.86 -2.39
C ASP A 65 6.93 1.49 -2.60
N CYS A 66 6.45 0.48 -1.88
CA CYS A 66 5.02 0.15 -1.80
C CYS A 66 4.66 -0.17 -0.35
N ARG A 67 3.59 0.44 0.17
CA ARG A 67 3.08 0.25 1.53
C ARG A 67 1.62 -0.18 1.51
N TYR A 68 1.22 -0.99 2.47
CA TYR A 68 -0.16 -1.46 2.63
C TYR A 68 -0.59 -1.38 4.10
N PRO A 69 -1.90 -1.21 4.39
CA PRO A 69 -2.42 -1.24 5.76
C PRO A 69 -2.20 -2.59 6.44
N LEU A 70 -1.61 -2.62 7.64
CA LEU A 70 -1.34 -3.88 8.33
C LEU A 70 -2.61 -4.60 8.79
N ASP A 71 -3.65 -3.88 9.17
CA ASP A 71 -4.93 -4.43 9.61
C ASP A 71 -5.82 -4.88 8.44
N ASN A 72 -5.62 -4.30 7.26
CA ASN A 72 -6.30 -4.69 6.02
C ASN A 72 -5.35 -4.65 4.80
N PRO A 73 -4.45 -5.64 4.65
CA PRO A 73 -3.42 -5.64 3.60
C PRO A 73 -3.92 -5.61 2.16
N ALA A 74 -5.17 -6.00 1.92
CA ALA A 74 -5.82 -5.94 0.62
C ALA A 74 -6.69 -4.69 0.40
N GLY A 75 -6.80 -3.83 1.41
CA GLY A 75 -7.73 -2.69 1.43
C GLY A 75 -7.27 -1.48 0.64
N ASP A 76 -5.97 -1.18 0.67
CA ASP A 76 -5.37 -0.08 -0.09
C ASP A 76 -3.88 -0.36 -0.35
N ALA A 77 -3.28 0.44 -1.22
CA ALA A 77 -1.85 0.46 -1.46
C ALA A 77 -1.36 1.88 -1.69
N PHE A 78 -0.21 2.19 -1.13
CA PHE A 78 0.49 3.46 -1.27
C PHE A 78 1.81 3.16 -1.98
N ALA A 79 1.97 3.55 -3.24
CA ALA A 79 3.23 3.34 -3.96
C ALA A 79 3.92 4.67 -4.24
N TYR A 80 5.22 4.74 -3.97
CA TYR A 80 6.06 5.83 -4.44
C TYR A 80 6.60 5.46 -5.80
N LEU A 81 6.24 6.26 -6.82
CA LEU A 81 6.61 6.00 -8.20
C LEU A 81 7.43 7.17 -8.74
N THR A 82 8.44 6.83 -9.53
CA THR A 82 9.16 7.78 -10.38
C THR A 82 8.92 7.40 -11.84
N ILE A 83 8.31 8.30 -12.62
CA ILE A 83 7.94 8.04 -14.01
C ILE A 83 8.63 9.04 -14.93
N ARG A 84 9.30 8.54 -15.97
CA ARG A 84 9.98 9.32 -17.01
C ARG A 84 9.40 9.00 -18.38
N ASP A 85 9.30 9.98 -19.27
CA ASP A 85 8.92 9.75 -20.66
C ASP A 85 10.13 9.92 -21.57
N SER A 86 10.45 8.86 -22.33
CA SER A 86 11.51 8.89 -23.34
C SER A 86 11.26 9.89 -24.48
N ARG A 87 10.02 10.39 -24.62
CA ARG A 87 9.63 11.39 -25.62
C ARG A 87 9.53 12.82 -25.09
N ALA A 88 9.78 13.06 -23.81
CA ALA A 88 9.82 14.40 -23.26
C ALA A 88 11.04 15.18 -23.79
N ASP A 89 10.99 16.52 -23.70
CA ASP A 89 12.10 17.40 -24.09
C ASP A 89 13.39 17.09 -23.31
N ASP A 90 13.24 16.70 -22.04
CA ASP A 90 14.31 16.17 -21.19
C ASP A 90 13.91 14.79 -20.65
N PRO A 91 14.35 13.69 -21.30
CA PRO A 91 14.03 12.32 -20.88
C PRO A 91 14.58 11.91 -19.52
N SER A 92 15.54 12.67 -18.97
CA SER A 92 16.15 12.34 -17.67
C SER A 92 15.31 12.84 -16.48
N ARG A 93 14.50 13.88 -16.72
CA ARG A 93 13.64 14.49 -15.71
C ARG A 93 12.34 13.68 -15.55
N PRO A 94 11.94 13.34 -14.31
CA PRO A 94 10.66 12.69 -14.08
C PRO A 94 9.49 13.61 -14.47
N ILE A 95 8.49 13.02 -15.12
CA ILE A 95 7.19 13.66 -15.38
C ILE A 95 6.20 13.42 -14.23
N PHE A 96 6.49 12.42 -13.39
CA PHE A 96 5.81 12.17 -12.12
C PHE A 96 6.82 11.61 -11.12
N GLU A 97 6.74 12.07 -9.88
CA GLU A 97 7.54 11.58 -8.76
C GLU A 97 6.75 11.82 -7.47
N GLY A 98 6.28 10.75 -6.83
CA GLY A 98 5.48 10.89 -5.62
C GLY A 98 4.69 9.65 -5.20
N TRP A 99 4.00 9.78 -4.06
CA TRP A 99 3.07 8.77 -3.54
C TRP A 99 1.75 8.79 -4.30
N MET A 100 1.28 7.61 -4.67
CA MET A 100 -0.03 7.37 -5.26
C MET A 100 -0.79 6.34 -4.42
N MET A 101 -2.07 6.60 -4.18
CA MET A 101 -3.00 5.75 -3.43
C MET A 101 -3.87 4.95 -4.41
N ALA A 102 -3.97 3.63 -4.24
CA ALA A 102 -4.81 2.79 -5.10
C ALA A 102 -6.29 3.14 -4.96
N SER A 103 -6.74 3.47 -3.75
CA SER A 103 -8.13 3.91 -3.48
C SER A 103 -8.47 5.29 -4.05
N SER A 104 -7.49 6.16 -4.25
CA SER A 104 -7.68 7.55 -4.70
C SER A 104 -6.55 8.06 -5.61
N PRO A 105 -6.32 7.46 -6.80
CA PRO A 105 -5.20 7.84 -7.67
C PRO A 105 -5.27 9.30 -8.15
N ALA A 106 -6.48 9.84 -8.25
CA ALA A 106 -6.72 11.21 -8.68
C ALA A 106 -6.15 12.30 -7.74
N LEU A 107 -5.81 11.96 -6.48
CA LEU A 107 -5.20 12.93 -5.55
C LEU A 107 -3.76 13.28 -5.91
N ASN A 108 -3.05 12.38 -6.59
CA ASN A 108 -1.71 12.59 -7.08
C ASN A 108 -1.55 11.82 -8.40
N ALA A 109 -2.19 12.33 -9.45
CA ALA A 109 -2.29 11.66 -10.73
C ALA A 109 -1.11 11.99 -11.65
N LEU A 110 -0.79 11.05 -12.55
CA LEU A 110 0.12 11.30 -13.66
C LEU A 110 -0.54 12.23 -14.68
N ASP A 111 0.04 13.40 -14.91
CA ASP A 111 -0.41 14.30 -15.98
C ASP A 111 0.38 14.04 -17.27
N HIS A 112 -0.13 13.13 -18.09
CA HIS A 112 0.47 12.81 -19.39
C HIS A 112 -0.60 12.73 -20.49
N PHE A 113 -0.34 13.25 -21.69
CA PHE A 113 -1.38 13.41 -22.72
C PHE A 113 -1.94 12.09 -23.26
N ARG A 114 -1.10 11.04 -23.36
CA ARG A 114 -1.46 9.75 -23.97
C ARG A 114 -1.68 8.64 -22.96
N TYR A 115 -0.91 8.64 -21.88
CA TYR A 115 -0.87 7.53 -20.93
C TYR A 115 -1.38 7.99 -19.58
N ASP A 116 -2.00 7.09 -18.85
CA ASP A 116 -2.30 7.23 -17.43
C ASP A 116 -1.80 5.97 -16.73
N ILE A 117 -1.32 6.09 -15.49
CA ILE A 117 -0.79 4.99 -14.70
C ILE A 117 -1.31 5.12 -13.29
N TRP A 118 -1.85 4.04 -12.73
CA TRP A 118 -2.26 4.00 -11.34
C TRP A 118 -1.91 2.68 -10.65
N VAL A 119 -1.79 2.77 -9.33
CA VAL A 119 -1.52 1.63 -8.44
C VAL A 119 -2.80 0.81 -8.28
N LEU A 120 -2.69 -0.52 -8.32
CA LEU A 120 -3.77 -1.45 -8.00
C LEU A 120 -3.64 -2.02 -6.59
N ASN A 121 -2.46 -2.55 -6.26
CA ASN A 121 -2.15 -3.14 -4.95
C ASN A 121 -0.63 -3.30 -4.77
N CYS A 122 -0.19 -3.52 -3.53
CA CYS A 122 1.17 -4.01 -3.28
C CYS A 122 1.23 -5.53 -3.45
N VAL A 123 2.37 -6.02 -3.94
CA VAL A 123 2.75 -7.42 -3.80
C VAL A 123 3.11 -7.65 -2.34
N LEU A 124 2.35 -8.51 -1.67
CA LEU A 124 2.49 -8.73 -0.24
C LEU A 124 3.58 -9.76 0.07
N PRO A 125 4.31 -9.61 1.19
CA PRO A 125 5.18 -10.68 1.68
C PRO A 125 4.34 -11.88 2.15
N GLU A 126 4.98 -13.05 2.13
CA GLU A 126 4.35 -14.26 2.63
C GLU A 126 3.93 -14.09 4.10
N GLY A 127 2.70 -14.50 4.42
CA GLY A 127 2.13 -14.34 5.76
C GLY A 127 1.38 -13.03 6.01
N ALA A 128 1.46 -12.03 5.13
CA ALA A 128 0.76 -10.74 5.34
C ALA A 128 -0.76 -10.87 5.45
N MET A 129 -1.35 -11.84 4.74
CA MET A 129 -2.81 -12.09 4.75
C MET A 129 -3.22 -13.13 5.81
N LEU A 130 -2.29 -13.66 6.61
CA LEU A 130 -2.65 -14.58 7.68
C LEU A 130 -3.31 -13.81 8.82
N PRO A 131 -4.35 -14.36 9.47
CA PRO A 131 -4.93 -13.75 10.66
C PRO A 131 -3.86 -13.59 11.74
N GLN A 132 -3.47 -12.33 12.00
CA GLN A 132 -2.39 -12.00 12.94
C GLN A 132 -2.74 -12.33 14.40
N ASP A 133 -4.04 -12.52 14.66
CA ASP A 133 -4.61 -12.87 15.96
C ASP A 133 -4.94 -14.37 16.09
N ALA A 134 -4.57 -15.22 15.12
CA ALA A 134 -4.66 -16.66 15.32
C ALA A 134 -3.64 -17.03 16.40
N PRO A 135 -4.06 -17.52 17.59
CA PRO A 135 -3.12 -18.00 18.58
C PRO A 135 -2.28 -19.08 17.92
N ALA A 136 -0.96 -18.91 17.98
CA ALA A 136 0.01 -19.93 17.58
C ALA A 136 -0.49 -21.27 18.15
N GLU A 137 -0.72 -22.22 17.25
CA GLU A 137 -1.32 -23.51 17.55
C GLU A 137 -0.75 -24.05 18.86
N ALA A 138 -1.63 -24.31 19.83
CA ALA A 138 -1.32 -25.31 20.83
C ALA A 138 -1.18 -26.62 20.07
N GLU A 139 0.03 -26.96 19.65
CA GLU A 139 0.42 -28.33 19.34
C GLU A 139 0.23 -29.12 20.65
N GLU A 140 -1.00 -29.53 20.92
CA GLU A 140 -1.27 -30.63 21.84
C GLU A 140 -0.60 -31.85 21.21
N PRO A 141 0.43 -32.43 21.84
CA PRO A 141 1.03 -33.63 21.31
C PRO A 141 -0.05 -34.71 21.31
N LEU A 142 -0.32 -35.28 20.13
CA LEU A 142 -1.10 -36.49 19.99
C LEU A 142 -0.55 -37.52 20.99
N PRO A 143 -1.36 -38.06 21.91
CA PRO A 143 -0.87 -39.05 22.86
C PRO A 143 -0.38 -40.28 22.08
N GLU A 144 0.91 -40.58 22.24
CA GLU A 144 1.51 -41.82 21.77
C GLU A 144 0.72 -43.00 22.34
N ALA A 145 0.06 -43.75 21.46
CA ALA A 145 -0.66 -44.96 21.84
C ALA A 145 0.34 -45.99 22.37
N GLN A 146 0.32 -46.18 23.69
CA GLN A 146 1.11 -47.17 24.41
C GLN A 146 0.52 -48.58 24.19
N GLY A 147 1.39 -49.50 23.77
CA GLY A 147 1.36 -50.96 23.84
C GLY A 147 0.04 -51.72 24.08
N GLU A 148 -0.29 -52.62 23.15
CA GLU A 148 -1.02 -53.85 23.43
C GLU A 148 -0.16 -55.04 22.98
N GLU A 149 0.62 -55.58 23.91
CA GLU A 149 1.30 -56.87 23.77
C GLU A 149 0.27 -57.97 24.00
N ALA A 150 -0.33 -58.48 22.93
CA ALA A 150 -1.22 -59.64 22.99
C ALA A 150 -0.39 -60.94 22.91
N ASP A 151 -0.15 -61.47 24.12
CA ASP A 151 -0.04 -62.88 24.49
C ASP A 151 -0.38 -63.87 23.36
N ARG A 152 0.61 -64.63 22.88
CA ARG A 152 0.42 -65.75 21.95
C ARG A 152 0.58 -67.07 22.70
N PRO A 153 -0.28 -68.08 22.47
CA PRO A 153 -0.28 -69.30 23.25
C PRO A 153 0.95 -70.17 22.96
N VAL A 154 1.41 -70.86 24.00
CA VAL A 154 2.43 -71.90 23.99
C VAL A 154 1.82 -73.19 23.40
N ASP A 155 2.44 -73.73 22.35
CA ASP A 155 2.30 -75.13 21.90
C ASP A 155 3.33 -76.02 22.61
#